data_AF-A0A941I2F0-F1
#
_entry.id   AF-A0A941I2F0-F1
#
_cell.length_a   1.000
_cell.length_b   1.000
_cell.length_c   1.000
_cell.angle_alpha   90.00
_cell.angle_beta   90.00
_cell.angle_gamma   90.00
#
_symmetry.space_group_name_H-M   'P 1'
#
loop_
_entity.id
_entity.type
_entity.pdbx_description
1 polymer ?
#
loop_
_entity_poly.entity_id
_entity_poly.type
_entity_poly.pdbx_seq_one_letter_code
_entity_poly.pdbx_strand_id
1 'polypeptide(L)'
;MKILEPTKQEIQIASTAATLYLLNILILPFLAFVLLLVLYQRHRDHVSTLVQCHLIQAMRASVCAGIMLVLVSAGILLFGDWHHVGTWMFLILYVLCLHSVFILFGVFALTKALSGKLYFYPLIGKSAGQHHD
;
A
#
# COMPACT_ATOMS: atom_id res chain seq x y z
N MET A 1 -26.80 9.95 6.73
CA MET A 1 -26.28 8.71 6.13
C MET A 1 -25.97 7.75 7.27
N LYS A 2 -26.76 6.69 7.45
CA LYS A 2 -26.59 5.72 8.56
C LYS A 2 -25.24 5.05 8.34
N ILE A 3 -24.27 5.25 9.25
CA ILE A 3 -23.04 4.46 9.22
C ILE A 3 -23.49 3.05 9.59
N LEU A 4 -23.75 2.21 8.58
CA LEU A 4 -23.94 0.78 8.81
C LEU A 4 -22.64 0.31 9.46
N GLU A 5 -22.76 -0.28 10.65
CA GLU A 5 -21.67 -1.04 11.25
C GLU A 5 -21.10 -1.98 10.17
N PRO A 6 -19.78 -1.94 9.91
CA PRO A 6 -19.18 -2.70 8.83
C PRO A 6 -19.41 -4.19 9.06
N THR A 7 -19.84 -4.89 8.00
CA THR A 7 -20.09 -6.32 8.12
C THR A 7 -18.78 -7.08 8.32
N LYS A 8 -18.84 -8.25 8.96
CA LYS A 8 -17.68 -9.12 9.16
C LYS A 8 -16.98 -9.46 7.83
N GLN A 9 -17.78 -9.63 6.76
CA GLN A 9 -17.27 -9.91 5.42
C GLN A 9 -16.48 -8.73 4.84
N GLU A 10 -16.94 -7.49 5.03
CA GLU A 10 -16.22 -6.29 4.59
C GLU A 10 -14.88 -6.12 5.32
N ILE A 11 -14.87 -6.36 6.63
CA ILE A 11 -13.63 -6.36 7.44
C ILE A 11 -12.65 -7.43 6.93
N GLN A 12 -13.13 -8.62 6.56
CA GLN A 12 -12.29 -9.68 6.01
C GLN A 12 -11.68 -9.30 4.66
N ILE A 13 -12.47 -8.72 3.74
CA ILE A 13 -11.95 -8.30 2.44
C ILE A 13 -10.95 -7.15 2.60
N ALA A 14 -11.27 -6.15 3.42
CA ALA A 14 -10.39 -5.02 3.69
C ALA A 14 -9.06 -5.45 4.34
N SER A 15 -9.11 -6.34 5.34
CA SER A 15 -7.90 -6.86 5.98
C SER A 15 -7.09 -7.75 5.05
N THR A 16 -7.74 -8.57 4.20
CA THR A 16 -7.05 -9.38 3.17
C THR A 16 -6.30 -8.50 2.18
N ALA A 17 -6.88 -7.37 1.75
CA ALA A 17 -6.19 -6.42 0.87
C ALA A 17 -4.93 -5.84 1.53
N ALA A 18 -5.02 -5.44 2.81
CA ALA A 18 -3.87 -4.95 3.56
C ALA A 18 -2.81 -6.03 3.80
N THR A 19 -3.21 -7.27 4.07
CA THR A 19 -2.31 -8.42 4.20
C THR A 19 -1.60 -8.75 2.89
N LEU A 20 -2.31 -8.74 1.76
CA LEU A 20 -1.70 -8.96 0.45
C LEU A 20 -0.71 -7.84 0.08
N TYR A 21 -1.01 -6.59 0.44
CA TYR A 21 -0.04 -5.50 0.34
C TYR A 21 1.23 -5.76 1.18
N LEU A 22 1.07 -6.16 2.45
CA LEU A 22 2.20 -6.49 3.32
C LEU A 22 3.01 -7.67 2.78
N LEU A 23 2.34 -8.71 2.28
CA LEU A 23 2.99 -9.87 1.70
C LEU A 23 3.78 -9.51 0.43
N ASN A 24 3.24 -8.59 -0.37
CA ASN A 24 3.92 -8.03 -1.54
C ASN A 24 5.21 -7.31 -1.15
N ILE A 25 5.19 -6.52 -0.08
CA ILE A 25 6.41 -5.81 0.32
C ILE A 25 7.40 -6.76 1.01
N LEU A 26 6.95 -7.73 1.80
CA LEU A 26 7.83 -8.45 2.72
C LEU A 26 8.45 -9.72 2.15
N ILE A 27 7.69 -10.54 1.41
CA ILE A 27 8.12 -11.92 1.07
C ILE A 27 7.92 -12.25 -0.42
N LEU A 28 6.77 -11.90 -1.01
CA LEU A 28 6.40 -12.30 -2.38
C LEU A 28 5.85 -11.10 -3.17
N PRO A 29 6.70 -10.19 -3.68
CA PRO A 29 6.24 -8.99 -4.38
C PRO A 29 5.35 -9.30 -5.57
N PHE A 30 5.89 -9.96 -6.59
CA PHE A 30 5.13 -10.18 -7.83
C PHE A 30 3.89 -11.04 -7.60
N LEU A 31 3.98 -12.12 -6.81
CA LEU A 31 2.84 -13.01 -6.60
C LEU A 31 1.74 -12.36 -5.77
N ALA A 32 2.08 -11.70 -4.65
CA ALA A 32 1.08 -11.06 -3.82
C ALA A 32 0.48 -9.82 -4.50
N PHE A 33 1.24 -9.11 -5.34
CA PHE A 33 0.68 -8.05 -6.18
C PHE A 33 -0.34 -8.58 -7.19
N VAL A 34 -0.06 -9.70 -7.86
CA VAL A 34 -1.01 -10.34 -8.78
C VAL A 34 -2.28 -10.76 -8.02
N LEU A 35 -2.15 -11.37 -6.84
CA LEU A 35 -3.29 -11.72 -5.99
C LEU A 35 -4.09 -10.49 -5.55
N LEU A 36 -3.41 -9.39 -5.21
CA LEU A 36 -4.05 -8.13 -4.86
C LEU A 36 -4.79 -7.52 -6.06
N LEU A 37 -4.22 -7.61 -7.26
CA LEU A 37 -4.85 -7.15 -8.50
C LEU A 37 -6.11 -7.97 -8.82
N VAL A 38 -6.05 -9.29 -8.66
CA VAL A 38 -7.22 -10.17 -8.83
C VAL A 38 -8.30 -9.84 -7.80
N LEU A 39 -7.91 -9.63 -6.53
CA LEU A 39 -8.84 -9.23 -5.48
C LEU A 39 -9.48 -7.86 -5.80
N TYR A 40 -8.67 -6.92 -6.31
CA TYR A 40 -9.10 -5.61 -6.76
C TYR A 40 -10.13 -5.70 -7.89
N GLN A 41 -9.84 -6.45 -8.95
CA GLN A 41 -10.75 -6.64 -10.07
C GLN A 41 -12.06 -7.33 -9.66
N ARG A 42 -12.02 -8.25 -8.69
CA ARG A 42 -13.20 -8.97 -8.22
C ARG A 42 -14.13 -8.11 -7.35
N HIS A 43 -13.59 -7.13 -6.61
CA HIS A 43 -14.35 -6.32 -5.66
C HIS A 43 -14.35 -4.81 -5.97
N ARG A 44 -13.95 -4.42 -7.18
CA ARG A 44 -13.93 -3.01 -7.63
C ARG A 44 -15.28 -2.32 -7.53
N ASP A 45 -16.37 -3.05 -7.79
CA ASP A 45 -17.73 -2.52 -7.81
C ASP A 45 -18.50 -2.86 -6.50
N HIS A 46 -17.78 -3.25 -5.44
CA HIS A 46 -18.38 -3.60 -4.17
C HIS A 46 -19.03 -2.37 -3.50
N VAL A 47 -20.28 -2.46 -3.07
CA VAL A 47 -21.06 -1.32 -2.54
C VAL A 47 -20.51 -0.70 -1.25
N SER A 48 -19.72 -1.45 -0.46
CA SER A 48 -19.11 -0.95 0.78
C SER A 48 -17.92 -0.01 0.50
N THR A 49 -18.01 1.20 1.07
CA THR A 49 -16.94 2.21 1.04
C THR A 49 -15.69 1.76 1.80
N LEU A 50 -15.81 0.93 2.83
CA LEU A 50 -14.68 0.36 3.57
C LEU A 50 -13.81 -0.51 2.66
N VAL A 51 -14.46 -1.42 1.94
CA VAL A 51 -13.80 -2.37 1.03
C VAL A 51 -13.10 -1.61 -0.08
N GLN A 52 -13.81 -0.72 -0.80
CA GLN A 52 -13.22 0.05 -1.90
C GLN A 52 -12.02 0.88 -1.44
N CYS A 53 -12.14 1.53 -0.28
CA CYS A 53 -11.09 2.39 0.25
C CYS A 53 -9.79 1.60 0.49
N HIS A 54 -9.85 0.49 1.23
CA HIS A 54 -8.69 -0.35 1.51
C HIS A 54 -8.14 -1.03 0.26
N LEU A 55 -8.99 -1.44 -0.70
CA LEU A 55 -8.57 -2.03 -1.98
C LEU A 55 -7.75 -1.04 -2.82
N ILE A 56 -8.29 0.16 -3.04
CA ILE A 56 -7.65 1.21 -3.85
C ILE A 56 -6.35 1.66 -3.19
N GLN A 57 -6.35 1.78 -1.86
CA GLN A 57 -5.17 2.19 -1.12
C GLN A 57 -4.06 1.15 -1.13
N ALA A 58 -4.38 -0.12 -0.90
CA ALA A 58 -3.41 -1.21 -1.02
C ALA A 58 -2.80 -1.26 -2.43
N MET A 59 -3.62 -1.11 -3.46
CA MET A 59 -3.17 -1.07 -4.86
C MET A 59 -2.24 0.12 -5.13
N ARG A 60 -2.67 1.34 -4.78
CA ARG A 60 -1.88 2.56 -5.01
C ARG A 60 -0.59 2.56 -4.21
N ALA A 61 -0.63 2.09 -2.97
CA ALA A 61 0.56 1.97 -2.13
C ALA A 61 1.55 0.96 -2.71
N SER A 62 1.07 -0.21 -3.17
CA SER A 62 1.93 -1.23 -3.79
C SER A 62 2.60 -0.72 -5.07
N VAL A 63 1.84 -0.07 -5.95
CA VAL A 63 2.38 0.54 -7.19
C VAL A 63 3.38 1.66 -6.86
N CYS A 64 3.04 2.55 -5.93
CA CYS A 64 3.92 3.64 -5.50
C CYS A 64 5.24 3.09 -4.94
N ALA A 65 5.17 2.10 -4.04
CA ALA A 65 6.35 1.45 -3.46
C ALA A 65 7.25 0.84 -4.54
N GLY A 66 6.68 0.09 -5.48
CA GLY A 66 7.44 -0.51 -6.58
C GLY A 66 8.10 0.52 -7.49
N ILE A 67 7.35 1.55 -7.91
CA ILE A 67 7.87 2.61 -8.77
C ILE A 67 9.00 3.36 -8.08
N MET A 68 8.81 3.77 -6.82
CA MET A 68 9.79 4.57 -6.09
C MET A 68 11.08 3.77 -5.86
N LEU A 69 10.94 2.50 -5.49
CA LEU A 69 12.07 1.59 -5.31
C LEU A 69 12.87 1.43 -6.60
N VAL A 70 12.22 1.18 -7.74
CA VAL A 70 12.90 0.97 -9.03
C VAL A 70 13.52 2.28 -9.55
N LEU A 71 12.76 3.37 -9.60
CA LEU A 71 13.22 4.62 -10.21
C LEU A 71 14.40 5.23 -9.48
N VAL A 72 14.33 5.31 -8.15
CA VAL A 72 15.41 5.93 -7.38
C VAL A 72 16.63 5.02 -7.31
N SER A 73 16.46 3.70 -7.19
CA SER A 73 17.58 2.75 -7.27
C SER A 73 18.28 2.83 -8.63
N ALA A 74 17.52 2.89 -9.72
CA ALA A 74 18.07 3.08 -11.06
C ALA A 74 18.82 4.42 -11.16
N GLY A 75 18.26 5.51 -10.62
CA GLY A 75 18.96 6.80 -10.55
C GLY A 75 20.30 6.72 -9.82
N ILE A 76 20.34 6.09 -8.64
CA ILE A 76 21.59 5.90 -7.88
C ILE A 76 22.62 5.13 -8.70
N LEU A 77 22.21 4.07 -9.40
CA LEU A 77 23.12 3.26 -10.22
C LEU A 77 23.54 3.92 -11.54
N LEU A 78 22.69 4.76 -12.12
CA LEU A 78 22.99 5.48 -13.37
C LEU A 78 23.91 6.68 -13.15
N PHE A 79 23.78 7.37 -12.01
CA PHE A 79 24.60 8.55 -11.69
C PHE A 79 25.76 8.24 -10.73
N GLY A 80 25.75 7.09 -10.07
CA GLY A 80 26.80 6.66 -9.14
C GLY A 80 27.91 5.84 -9.80
N ASP A 81 29.08 5.84 -9.17
CA ASP A 81 30.20 4.98 -9.58
C ASP A 81 30.06 3.60 -8.93
N TRP A 82 30.11 2.55 -9.75
CA TRP A 82 29.92 1.15 -9.37
C TRP A 82 31.11 0.60 -8.59
N HIS A 83 32.30 1.21 -8.74
CA HIS A 83 33.51 0.85 -8.00
C HIS A 83 33.60 1.54 -6.64
N HIS A 84 32.79 2.57 -6.42
CA HIS A 84 32.80 3.35 -5.19
C HIS A 84 31.83 2.77 -4.16
N VAL A 85 32.34 2.40 -2.97
CA VAL A 85 31.57 1.80 -1.87
C VAL A 85 30.39 2.70 -1.44
N GLY A 86 30.56 4.02 -1.51
CA GLY A 86 29.51 4.97 -1.16
C GLY A 86 28.23 4.79 -1.98
N THR A 87 28.31 4.46 -3.27
CA THR A 87 27.14 4.25 -4.14
C THR A 87 26.27 3.11 -3.62
N TRP A 88 26.90 1.99 -3.25
CA TRP A 88 26.22 0.83 -2.67
C TRP A 88 25.66 1.13 -1.29
N MET A 89 26.39 1.87 -0.46
CA MET A 89 25.92 2.28 0.86
C MET A 89 24.66 3.15 0.76
N PHE A 90 24.65 4.14 -0.14
CA PHE A 90 23.46 4.98 -0.39
C PHE A 90 22.29 4.16 -0.93
N LEU A 91 22.54 3.24 -1.87
CA LEU A 91 21.51 2.36 -2.43
C LEU A 91 20.85 1.50 -1.35
N ILE A 92 21.66 0.84 -0.51
CA ILE A 92 21.16 -0.03 0.57
C ILE A 92 20.38 0.78 1.60
N LEU A 93 20.91 1.92 2.06
CA LEU A 93 20.23 2.80 3.02
C LEU A 93 18.90 3.30 2.46
N TYR A 94 18.89 3.72 1.19
CA TYR A 94 17.68 4.16 0.52
C TYR A 94 16.61 3.06 0.50
N VAL A 95 16.95 1.87 0.02
CA VAL A 95 16.02 0.74 -0.07
C VAL A 95 15.49 0.38 1.30
N LEU A 96 16.35 0.23 2.31
CA LEU A 96 15.95 -0.13 3.68
C LEU A 96 15.00 0.90 4.29
N CYS A 97 15.38 2.19 4.28
CA CYS A 97 14.57 3.24 4.89
C CYS A 97 13.22 3.38 4.19
N LEU A 98 13.20 3.41 2.85
CA LEU A 98 11.97 3.51 2.08
C LEU A 98 11.05 2.31 2.36
N HIS A 99 11.61 1.12 2.33
CA HIS A 99 10.89 -0.12 2.55
C HIS A 99 10.27 -0.17 3.95
N SER A 100 11.01 0.22 4.99
CA SER A 100 10.48 0.29 6.36
C SER A 100 9.28 1.23 6.49
N VAL A 101 9.30 2.39 5.82
CA VAL A 101 8.16 3.33 5.82
C VAL A 101 6.92 2.68 5.20
N PHE A 102 7.08 1.98 4.06
CA PHE A 102 5.96 1.30 3.41
C PHE A 102 5.42 0.10 4.20
N ILE A 103 6.29 -0.63 4.93
CA ILE A 103 5.84 -1.67 5.88
C ILE A 103 4.96 -1.04 6.96
N LEU A 104 5.42 0.04 7.58
CA LEU A 104 4.67 0.71 8.66
C LEU A 104 3.28 1.16 8.18
N PHE A 105 3.22 1.72 6.98
CA PHE A 105 2.00 2.06 6.27
C PHE A 105 1.07 0.85 6.06
N GLY A 106 1.59 -0.32 5.74
CA GLY A 106 0.79 -1.55 5.62
C GLY A 106 0.21 -2.01 6.95
N VAL A 107 1.00 -1.97 8.02
CA VAL A 107 0.57 -2.34 9.37
C VAL A 107 -0.53 -1.40 9.86
N PHE A 108 -0.42 -0.09 9.61
CA PHE A 108 -1.48 0.86 9.94
C PHE A 108 -2.77 0.61 9.16
N ALA A 109 -2.68 0.32 7.86
CA ALA A 109 -3.87 -0.03 7.07
C ALA A 109 -4.53 -1.32 7.60
N LEU A 110 -3.74 -2.36 7.91
CA LEU A 110 -4.25 -3.62 8.43
C LEU A 110 -4.95 -3.45 9.79
N THR A 111 -4.33 -2.75 10.74
CA THR A 111 -4.92 -2.50 12.06
C THR A 111 -6.24 -1.72 11.96
N LYS A 112 -6.33 -0.76 11.04
CA LYS A 112 -7.57 -0.01 10.76
C LYS A 112 -8.62 -0.88 10.09
N ALA A 113 -8.25 -1.72 9.13
CA ALA A 113 -9.15 -2.66 8.48
C ALA A 113 -9.76 -3.64 9.48
N LEU A 114 -8.94 -4.22 10.37
CA LEU A 114 -9.39 -5.12 11.44
C LEU A 114 -10.33 -4.44 12.44
N SER A 115 -10.19 -3.13 12.63
CA SER A 115 -11.08 -2.32 13.47
C SER A 115 -12.36 -1.87 12.75
N GLY A 116 -12.58 -2.27 11.49
CA GLY A 116 -13.70 -1.80 10.66
C GLY A 116 -13.64 -0.30 10.33
N LYS A 117 -12.49 0.35 10.53
CA LYS A 117 -12.33 1.79 10.31
C LYS A 117 -11.79 2.06 8.92
N LEU A 118 -12.31 3.13 8.32
CA LEU A 118 -11.69 3.74 7.16
C LEU A 118 -10.29 4.20 7.54
N TYR A 119 -9.34 3.94 6.65
CA TYR A 119 -8.01 4.51 6.72
C TYR A 119 -7.78 5.27 5.44
N PHE A 120 -7.06 6.38 5.52
CA PHE A 120 -6.59 7.11 4.36
C PHE A 120 -5.10 7.33 4.55
N TYR A 121 -4.30 6.86 3.59
CA TYR A 121 -2.88 7.15 3.60
C TYR A 121 -2.67 8.68 3.54
N PRO A 122 -1.94 9.28 4.49
CA PRO A 122 -1.88 10.73 4.66
C PRO A 122 -1.37 11.52 3.45
N LEU A 123 -0.68 10.87 2.50
CA LEU A 123 -0.14 11.50 1.28
C LEU A 123 -0.82 11.03 -0.02
N ILE A 124 -1.62 9.96 0.01
CA ILE A 124 -2.14 9.28 -1.18
C ILE A 124 -3.68 9.27 -1.19
N GLY A 125 -4.32 9.17 -0.03
CA GLY A 125 -5.77 9.15 0.11
C GLY A 125 -6.35 10.57 0.00
N LYS A 126 -7.16 10.82 -1.03
CA LYS A 126 -8.04 12.01 -1.01
C LYS A 126 -9.14 11.77 0.03
N SER A 127 -9.29 12.71 0.96
CA SER A 127 -10.49 12.82 1.78
C SER A 127 -11.65 13.15 0.85
N ALA A 128 -12.47 12.16 0.52
CA ALA A 128 -13.77 12.42 -0.07
C ALA A 128 -14.68 12.91 1.07
N GLY A 129 -14.59 14.19 1.43
CA GLY A 129 -15.44 14.75 2.48
C GLY A 129 -14.87 15.96 3.21
N GLN A 130 -14.43 16.99 2.50
CA GLN A 130 -14.43 18.37 3.00
C GLN A 130 -14.93 19.30 1.90
N HIS A 131 -16.20 19.11 1.51
CA HIS A 131 -17.01 20.27 1.15
C HIS A 131 -17.86 20.54 2.38
N HIS A 132 -17.35 21.43 3.25
CA HIS A 132 -18.20 22.22 4.11
C HIS A 132 -19.12 23.04 3.20
N ASP A 133 -20.40 23.05 3.57
CA ASP A 133 -21.44 24.06 3.35
C ASP A 133 -21.87 24.39 1.92
#